data_AF-A0A3D2HVS5-F1
#
_entry.id   AF-A0A3D2HVS5-F1
#
_cell.length_a   1.000
_cell.length_b   1.000
_cell.length_c   1.000
_cell.angle_alpha   90.00
_cell.angle_beta   90.00
_cell.angle_gamma   90.00
#
_symmetry.space_group_name_H-M   'P 1'
#
loop_
_entity.id
_entity.type
_entity.pdbx_description
1 polymer ?
#
loop_
_entity_poly.entity_id
_entity_poly.type
_entity_poly.pdbx_seq_one_letter_code
_entity_poly.pdbx_strand_id
1 'polypeptide(L)'
;YAWAERGIESVEDAAAFIQNENVRNSRLSRLMGLLQIHGRSLTGAEERYANAWLDMDLSEELISMAYERTCLNTGGLNWAYMNKILQRWHDQGLRTAEDVRAGDRKGAVPRGASGQLGTAELEAIQRVLREG
;
A
#
# COMPACT_ATOMS: atom_id res chain seq x y z
N TYR A 1 5.32 -19.29 -26.33
CA TYR A 1 4.88 -20.55 -25.73
C TYR A 1 5.83 -20.91 -24.58
N ALA A 2 5.67 -20.29 -23.41
CA ALA A 2 6.63 -20.39 -22.29
C ALA A 2 6.26 -21.46 -21.24
N TRP A 3 5.14 -22.17 -21.43
CA TRP A 3 4.63 -23.18 -20.50
C TRP A 3 5.07 -24.62 -20.86
N ALA A 4 5.49 -24.87 -22.10
CA ALA A 4 5.91 -26.18 -22.56
C ALA A 4 7.38 -26.52 -22.23
N GLU A 5 8.26 -25.52 -22.06
CA GLU A 5 9.70 -25.75 -21.82
C GLU A 5 10.06 -26.02 -20.34
N ARG A 6 9.08 -26.09 -19.43
CA ARG A 6 9.33 -26.06 -17.98
C ARG A 6 8.90 -27.30 -17.18
N GLY A 7 8.53 -28.41 -17.84
CA GLY A 7 8.32 -29.69 -17.17
C GLY A 7 7.17 -29.70 -16.16
N ILE A 8 6.06 -29.03 -16.48
CA ILE A 8 4.83 -29.10 -15.69
C ILE A 8 4.01 -30.28 -16.21
N GLU A 9 4.03 -31.40 -15.48
CA GLU A 9 3.46 -32.69 -15.91
C GLU A 9 1.93 -32.82 -15.67
N SER A 10 1.24 -31.78 -15.19
CA SER A 10 -0.24 -31.80 -15.10
C SER A 10 -0.90 -30.45 -15.43
N VAL A 11 -2.05 -30.55 -16.10
CA VAL A 11 -3.00 -29.44 -16.34
C VAL A 11 -3.45 -28.80 -15.02
N GLU A 12 -3.43 -29.56 -13.92
CA GLU A 12 -3.80 -29.09 -12.58
C GLU A 12 -2.82 -28.06 -12.02
N ASP A 13 -1.51 -28.24 -12.21
CA ASP A 13 -0.49 -27.26 -11.81
C ASP A 13 -0.58 -25.97 -12.63
N ALA A 14 -0.86 -26.09 -13.93
CA ALA A 14 -1.09 -24.94 -14.79
C ALA A 14 -2.34 -24.16 -14.36
N ALA A 15 -3.42 -24.85 -13.97
CA ALA A 15 -4.64 -24.22 -13.48
C ALA A 15 -4.42 -23.52 -12.14
N ALA A 16 -3.73 -24.15 -11.18
CA ALA A 16 -3.40 -23.55 -9.89
C ALA A 16 -2.54 -22.28 -10.05
N PHE A 17 -1.55 -22.32 -10.95
CA PHE A 17 -0.73 -21.16 -11.27
C PHE A 17 -1.55 -20.00 -11.86
N ILE A 18 -2.41 -20.28 -12.85
CA ILE A 18 -3.28 -19.28 -13.47
C ILE A 18 -4.23 -18.65 -12.43
N GLN A 19 -4.82 -19.46 -11.55
CA GLN A 19 -5.73 -18.97 -10.50
C GLN A 19 -5.01 -18.03 -9.53
N ASN A 20 -3.83 -18.42 -9.04
CA ASN A 20 -3.07 -17.60 -8.09
C ASN A 20 -2.63 -16.25 -8.71
N GLU A 21 -2.20 -16.27 -9.98
CA GLU A 21 -1.85 -15.07 -10.72
C GLU A 21 -3.07 -14.15 -10.92
N ASN A 22 -4.25 -14.72 -11.20
CA ASN A 22 -5.48 -13.96 -11.36
C ASN A 22 -5.91 -13.27 -10.07
N VAL A 23 -5.81 -13.96 -8.93
CA VAL A 23 -6.10 -13.38 -7.61
C VAL A 23 -5.16 -12.23 -7.30
N ARG A 24 -3.85 -12.40 -7.53
CA ARG A 24 -2.85 -11.34 -7.32
C ARG A 24 -3.12 -10.13 -8.20
N ASN A 25 -3.35 -10.35 -9.49
CA ASN A 25 -3.66 -9.28 -10.44
C ASN A 25 -4.95 -8.55 -10.08
N SER A 26 -5.96 -9.26 -9.57
CA SER A 26 -7.21 -8.67 -9.13
C SER A 26 -7.02 -7.76 -7.90
N ARG A 27 -6.23 -8.21 -6.91
CA ARG A 27 -5.91 -7.41 -5.72
C ARG A 27 -5.10 -6.17 -6.09
N LEU A 28 -4.10 -6.31 -6.97
CA LEU A 28 -3.30 -5.20 -7.46
C LEU A 28 -4.15 -4.19 -8.24
N SER A 29 -5.01 -4.67 -9.14
CA SER A 29 -5.91 -3.80 -9.92
C SER A 29 -6.85 -3.01 -9.02
N ARG A 30 -7.36 -3.63 -7.95
CA ARG A 30 -8.20 -2.94 -6.96
C ARG A 30 -7.43 -1.89 -6.19
N LEU A 31 -6.23 -2.21 -5.72
CA LEU A 31 -5.35 -1.25 -5.05
C LEU A 31 -5.05 -0.05 -5.97
N MET A 32 -4.74 -0.29 -7.24
CA MET A 32 -4.54 0.79 -8.21
C MET A 32 -5.78 1.69 -8.36
N GLY A 33 -6.98 1.10 -8.33
CA GLY A 33 -8.24 1.84 -8.30
C GLY A 33 -8.38 2.75 -7.06
N LEU A 34 -8.03 2.26 -5.87
CA LEU A 34 -8.04 3.05 -4.63
C LEU A 34 -7.04 4.22 -4.69
N LEU A 35 -5.91 4.04 -5.37
CA LEU A 35 -4.89 5.06 -5.59
C LEU A 35 -5.19 5.98 -6.80
N GLN A 36 -6.34 5.80 -7.45
CA GLN A 36 -6.75 6.51 -8.66
C GLN A 36 -5.77 6.39 -9.85
N ILE A 37 -5.00 5.30 -9.92
CA ILE A 37 -4.06 5.04 -11.01
C ILE A 37 -4.80 4.32 -12.13
N HIS A 38 -5.00 5.00 -13.25
CA HIS A 38 -5.68 4.47 -14.43
C HIS A 38 -4.82 4.67 -15.69
N GLY A 39 -4.94 3.76 -16.65
CA GLY A 39 -4.32 3.90 -17.97
C GLY A 39 -2.80 3.72 -18.03
N ARG A 40 -2.16 3.28 -16.94
CA ARG A 40 -0.74 2.90 -16.92
C ARG A 40 -0.49 1.69 -16.04
N SER A 41 0.63 1.02 -16.27
CA SER A 41 1.16 0.01 -15.35
C SER A 41 2.02 0.66 -14.27
N LEU A 42 2.14 -0.02 -13.13
CA LEU A 42 3.12 0.34 -12.11
C LEU A 42 4.53 0.02 -12.61
N THR A 43 5.50 0.84 -12.22
CA THR A 43 6.91 0.48 -12.36
C THR A 43 7.30 -0.57 -11.34
N GLY A 44 8.39 -1.31 -11.57
CA GLY A 44 8.84 -2.34 -10.62
C GLY A 44 9.16 -1.80 -9.21
N ALA A 45 9.45 -0.51 -9.04
CA ALA A 45 9.60 0.12 -7.73
C ALA A 45 8.25 0.37 -7.05
N GLU A 46 7.24 0.83 -7.81
CA GLU A 46 5.87 1.04 -7.33
C GLU A 46 5.19 -0.30 -6.97
N GLU A 47 5.42 -1.35 -7.76
CA GLU A 47 4.93 -2.69 -7.47
C GLU A 47 5.45 -3.24 -6.14
N ARG A 48 6.68 -2.89 -5.73
CA ARG A 48 7.21 -3.31 -4.42
C ARG A 48 6.41 -2.72 -3.27
N TYR A 49 6.04 -1.45 -3.36
CA TYR A 49 5.15 -0.82 -2.38
C TYR A 49 3.77 -1.45 -2.39
N ALA A 50 3.19 -1.62 -3.59
CA ALA A 50 1.87 -2.20 -3.74
C ALA A 50 1.77 -3.61 -3.14
N ASN A 51 2.74 -4.48 -3.45
CA ASN A 51 2.77 -5.83 -2.89
C ASN A 51 2.96 -5.81 -1.37
N ALA A 52 3.87 -4.98 -0.85
CA ALA A 52 4.06 -4.86 0.60
C ALA A 52 2.78 -4.45 1.32
N TRP A 53 1.97 -3.54 0.75
CA TRP A 53 0.70 -3.14 1.35
C TRP A 53 -0.37 -4.23 1.26
N LEU A 54 -0.39 -5.01 0.17
CA LEU A 54 -1.27 -6.16 0.03
C LEU A 54 -0.93 -7.28 1.04
N ASP A 55 0.33 -7.41 1.43
CA ASP A 55 0.78 -8.40 2.43
C ASP A 55 0.44 -7.98 3.87
N MET A 56 0.23 -6.68 4.12
CA MET A 56 -0.14 -6.14 5.45
C MET A 56 -1.61 -6.40 5.84
N ASP A 57 -2.43 -6.90 4.92
CA ASP A 57 -3.86 -7.18 5.11
C ASP A 57 -4.64 -5.99 5.68
N LEU A 58 -4.34 -4.80 5.14
CA LEU A 58 -5.01 -3.55 5.50
C LEU A 58 -6.36 -3.45 4.79
N SER A 59 -7.37 -2.95 5.48
CA SER A 59 -8.68 -2.67 4.86
C SER A 59 -8.57 -1.64 3.74
N GLU A 60 -9.45 -1.77 2.74
CA GLU A 60 -9.50 -0.86 1.60
C GLU A 60 -9.79 0.58 2.04
N GLU A 61 -10.67 0.79 3.05
CA GLU A 61 -10.92 2.13 3.58
C GLU A 61 -9.70 2.76 4.26
N LEU A 62 -8.87 1.94 4.91
CA LEU A 62 -7.63 2.40 5.53
C LEU A 62 -6.64 2.87 4.46
N ILE A 63 -6.51 2.13 3.36
CA ILE A 63 -5.66 2.48 2.23
C ILE A 63 -6.16 3.78 1.57
N SER A 64 -7.46 3.92 1.33
CA SER A 64 -8.05 5.16 0.81
C SER A 64 -7.77 6.36 1.73
N MET A 65 -7.90 6.18 3.04
CA MET A 65 -7.59 7.24 3.99
C MET A 65 -6.11 7.62 3.99
N ALA A 66 -5.19 6.67 3.86
CA ALA A 66 -3.77 6.97 3.70
C ALA A 66 -3.48 7.73 2.40
N TYR A 67 -4.17 7.36 1.31
CA TYR A 67 -4.06 8.04 0.02
C TYR A 67 -4.52 9.50 0.11
N GLU A 68 -5.71 9.75 0.66
CA GLU A 68 -6.23 11.10 0.86
C GLU A 68 -5.28 11.95 1.72
N ARG A 69 -4.81 11.41 2.85
CA ARG A 69 -3.83 12.09 3.71
C ARG A 69 -2.54 12.40 2.97
N THR A 70 -2.06 11.49 2.15
CA THR A 70 -0.87 11.71 1.32
C THR A 70 -1.12 12.87 0.36
N CYS A 71 -2.20 12.83 -0.42
CA CYS A 71 -2.54 13.87 -1.37
C CYS A 71 -2.71 15.25 -0.71
N LEU A 72 -3.34 15.32 0.46
CA LEU A 72 -3.50 16.58 1.21
C LEU A 72 -2.16 17.19 1.67
N ASN A 73 -1.17 16.36 2.00
CA ASN A 73 0.13 16.83 2.52
C ASN A 73 1.18 17.03 1.42
N THR A 74 1.16 16.22 0.36
CA THR A 74 2.19 16.23 -0.70
C THR A 74 1.68 16.76 -2.04
N GLY A 75 0.39 17.11 -2.15
CA GLY A 75 -0.23 17.62 -3.39
C GLY A 75 -0.57 16.53 -4.43
N GLY A 76 -0.36 15.25 -4.11
CA GLY A 76 -0.61 14.11 -4.98
C GLY A 76 -0.03 12.82 -4.39
N LEU A 77 -0.15 11.71 -5.11
CA LEU A 77 0.39 10.43 -4.67
C LEU A 77 1.90 10.50 -4.46
N ASN A 78 2.34 10.21 -3.24
CA ASN A 78 3.74 10.02 -2.92
C ASN A 78 3.91 8.65 -2.24
N TRP A 79 4.50 7.71 -2.98
CA TRP A 79 4.65 6.32 -2.53
C TRP A 79 5.42 6.18 -1.22
N ALA A 80 6.53 6.91 -1.06
CA ALA A 80 7.35 6.84 0.15
C ALA A 80 6.60 7.41 1.36
N TYR A 81 5.88 8.52 1.17
CA TYR A 81 5.08 9.15 2.19
C TYR A 81 3.92 8.26 2.65
N MET A 82 3.14 7.76 1.69
CA MET A 82 2.03 6.86 1.94
C MET A 82 2.50 5.58 2.63
N ASN A 83 3.63 5.03 2.20
CA ASN A 83 4.24 3.86 2.82
C ASN A 83 4.59 4.09 4.31
N LYS A 84 5.03 5.29 4.68
CA LYS A 84 5.32 5.62 6.08
C LYS A 84 4.05 5.70 6.93
N ILE A 85 2.96 6.24 6.37
CA ILE A 85 1.65 6.24 7.03
C ILE A 85 1.18 4.80 7.28
N LEU A 86 1.19 3.96 6.23
CA LEU A 86 0.69 2.58 6.32
C LEU A 86 1.52 1.73 7.26
N GLN A 87 2.86 1.81 7.21
CA GLN A 87 3.74 1.11 8.16
C GLN A 87 3.45 1.51 9.59
N ARG A 88 3.30 2.81 9.86
CA ARG A 88 3.01 3.29 11.21
C ARG A 88 1.69 2.72 11.74
N TRP A 89 0.65 2.69 10.93
CA TRP A 89 -0.64 2.12 11.33
C TRP A 89 -0.55 0.61 11.55
N HIS A 90 0.13 -0.10 10.64
CA HIS A 90 0.39 -1.53 10.78
C HIS A 90 1.17 -1.86 12.05
N ASP A 91 2.24 -1.12 12.36
CA ASP A 91 3.07 -1.30 13.56
C ASP A 91 2.29 -1.02 14.85
N GLN A 92 1.27 -0.17 14.78
CA GLN A 92 0.34 0.10 15.88
C GLN A 92 -0.81 -0.92 15.97
N GLY A 93 -0.84 -1.91 15.07
CA GLY A 93 -1.90 -2.90 14.98
C GLY A 93 -3.23 -2.37 14.45
N LEU A 94 -3.24 -1.15 13.86
CA LEU A 94 -4.43 -0.54 13.28
C LEU A 94 -4.60 -1.09 11.86
N ARG A 95 -5.66 -1.88 11.65
CA ARG A 95 -5.93 -2.52 10.34
C ARG A 95 -7.19 -1.99 9.67
N THR A 96 -8.06 -1.32 10.44
CA THR A 96 -9.30 -0.72 9.94
C THR A 96 -9.28 0.80 10.03
N ALA A 97 -10.06 1.46 9.18
CA ALA A 97 -10.25 2.90 9.28
C ALA A 97 -10.93 3.31 10.60
N GLU A 98 -11.75 2.44 11.19
CA GLU A 98 -12.29 2.63 12.54
C GLU A 98 -11.20 2.67 13.61
N ASP A 99 -10.22 1.77 13.55
CA ASP A 99 -9.13 1.72 14.53
C ASP A 99 -8.39 3.05 14.59
N VAL A 100 -8.09 3.64 13.42
CA VAL A 100 -7.45 4.96 13.33
C VAL A 100 -8.38 6.05 13.87
N ARG A 101 -9.66 6.06 13.49
CA ARG A 101 -10.65 7.06 13.96
C ARG A 101 -10.94 6.96 15.47
N ALA A 102 -10.81 5.77 16.05
CA ALA A 102 -11.00 5.52 17.48
C ALA A 102 -9.73 5.87 18.27
N GLY A 103 -8.55 5.56 17.71
CA GLY A 103 -7.25 5.97 18.22
C GLY A 103 -7.08 7.49 18.28
N ASP A 104 -7.61 8.24 17.32
CA ASP A 104 -7.62 9.70 17.37
C ASP A 104 -8.51 10.27 18.49
N ARG A 105 -9.57 9.55 18.89
CA ARG A 105 -10.55 10.01 19.90
C ARG A 105 -10.13 9.69 21.34
N LYS A 106 -9.36 8.63 21.56
CA LYS A 106 -8.79 8.32 22.87
C LYS A 106 -7.32 8.74 22.83
N GLY A 107 -6.98 9.87 23.45
CA GLY A 107 -5.60 10.38 23.61
C GLY A 107 -4.61 9.46 24.37
N ALA A 108 -4.85 8.16 24.38
CA ALA A 108 -4.01 7.09 24.90
C ALA A 108 -2.99 6.59 23.86
N VAL A 109 -3.09 7.00 22.60
CA VAL A 109 -2.10 6.61 21.59
C VAL A 109 -0.95 7.63 21.60
N PRO A 110 0.33 7.20 21.66
CA PRO A 110 1.47 8.10 21.82
C PRO A 110 1.42 9.24 20.79
N ARG A 111 1.67 10.48 21.26
CA ARG A 111 1.62 11.73 20.48
C ARG A 111 2.32 11.52 19.12
N GLY A 112 1.52 11.32 18.07
CA GLY A 112 1.98 10.95 16.73
C GLY A 112 1.11 9.88 16.04
N ALA A 113 0.41 9.02 16.79
CA ALA A 113 -0.50 8.03 16.20
C ALA A 113 -1.78 8.61 15.56
N SER A 114 -2.00 9.92 15.64
CA SER A 114 -3.00 10.65 14.86
C SER A 114 -2.77 10.57 13.34
N GLY A 115 -1.75 9.82 12.89
CA GLY A 115 -1.45 9.56 11.49
C GLY A 115 -1.08 10.83 10.72
N GLN A 116 -0.66 11.87 11.42
CA GLN A 116 0.14 12.97 10.88
C GLN A 116 1.60 12.61 11.14
N LEU A 117 2.39 12.49 10.07
CA LEU A 117 3.83 12.39 10.17
C LEU A 117 4.34 13.69 10.83
N GLY A 118 5.20 13.56 11.84
CA GLY A 118 5.71 14.74 12.55
C GLY A 118 6.59 15.59 11.63
N THR A 119 6.74 16.89 11.91
CA THR A 119 7.47 17.84 11.06
C THR A 119 8.86 17.34 10.67
N ALA A 120 9.60 16.72 11.60
CA ALA A 120 10.93 16.15 11.32
C ALA A 120 10.89 14.94 10.37
N GLU A 121 9.85 14.10 10.46
CA GLU A 121 9.66 12.97 9.52
C GLU A 121 9.28 13.49 8.13
N LEU A 122 8.45 14.53 8.07
CA LEU A 122 8.09 15.22 6.82
C LEU A 122 9.34 15.81 6.16
N GLU A 123 10.18 16.53 6.92
CA GLU A 123 11.42 17.13 6.43
C GLU A 123 12.42 16.07 5.96
N ALA A 124 12.55 14.94 6.67
CA ALA A 124 13.41 13.84 6.26
C ALA A 124 12.95 13.22 4.94
N ILE A 125 11.64 13.01 4.77
CA ILE A 125 11.07 12.52 3.50
C ILE A 125 11.30 13.55 2.40
N GLN A 126 11.00 14.84 2.64
CA GLN A 126 11.22 15.90 1.66
C GLN A 126 12.68 16.06 1.25
N ARG A 127 13.62 15.83 2.17
CA ARG A 127 15.05 15.87 1.88
C ARG A 127 15.47 14.73 0.96
N VAL A 128 15.06 13.50 1.27
CA VAL A 128 15.31 12.33 0.40
C VAL A 128 14.70 12.54 -0.99
N LEU A 129 13.55 13.20 -1.08
CA LEU A 129 12.88 13.50 -2.35
C LEU A 129 13.57 14.61 -3.16
N ARG A 130 14.37 15.50 -2.55
CA ARG A 130 15.09 16.58 -3.24
C ARG A 130 16.48 16.15 -3.72
N GLU A 131 17.04 15.12 -3.09
CA GLU A 131 18.38 14.59 -3.37
C GLU A 131 18.38 13.38 -4.31
N GLY A 132 17.20 12.93 -4.79
CA GLY A 132 17.01 11.78 -5.69
C GLY A 132 16.59 12.15 -7.11
#